data_AF-A0A2S8BI11-F1
#
_entry.id   AF-A0A2S8BI11-F1
#
_cell.length_a   1.000
_cell.length_b   1.000
_cell.length_c   1.000
_cell.angle_alpha   90.00
_cell.angle_beta   90.00
_cell.angle_gamma   90.00
#
_symmetry.space_group_name_H-M   'P 1'
#
loop_
_entity.id
_entity.type
_entity.pdbx_description
1 polymer ?
#
loop_
_entity_poly.entity_id
_entity_poly.type
_entity_poly.pdbx_seq_one_letter_code
_entity_poly.pdbx_strand_id
1 'polypeptide(L)'
;MLATTDASPVNERAAEVLRGWNARRRNAARERLRRDETDVEDTPSATFRRLRLAMLDAEREAFIAERDRGHIDDQVLRAALHGLDLEEATLNLD
;
A
#
# COMPACT_ATOMS: atom_id res chain seq x y z
N MET A 1 29.40 4.70 29.77
CA MET A 1 28.28 4.00 30.44
C MET A 1 27.02 4.75 30.03
N LEU A 2 26.27 4.19 29.07
CA LEU A 2 25.07 4.81 28.50
C LEU A 2 24.04 4.97 29.63
N ALA A 3 23.68 6.21 29.96
CA ALA A 3 22.58 6.48 30.86
C ALA A 3 21.31 5.93 30.19
N THR A 4 20.85 4.78 30.68
CA THR A 4 19.47 4.33 30.51
C THR A 4 18.59 5.56 30.70
N THR A 5 17.87 5.95 29.66
CA THR A 5 16.87 7.01 29.73
C THR A 5 15.83 6.56 30.75
N ASP A 6 16.08 6.92 32.00
CA ASP A 6 15.22 6.63 33.12
C ASP A 6 13.86 7.28 32.85
N ALA A 7 12.79 6.59 33.23
CA ALA A 7 11.40 7.00 33.05
C ALA A 7 11.07 8.13 34.04
N SER A 8 11.79 9.25 33.93
CA SER A 8 11.45 10.47 34.65
C SER A 8 10.04 10.89 34.21
N PRO A 9 9.19 11.37 35.15
CA PRO A 9 7.85 11.85 34.82
C PRO A 9 7.85 12.94 33.73
N VAL A 10 8.97 13.66 33.60
CA VAL A 10 9.20 14.63 32.51
C VAL A 10 9.35 13.94 31.15
N ASN A 11 10.06 12.81 31.09
CA ASN A 11 10.24 12.02 29.85
C ASN A 11 8.92 11.36 29.44
N GLU A 12 8.15 10.83 30.40
CA GLU A 12 6.84 10.25 30.14
C GLU A 12 5.87 11.30 29.59
N ARG A 13 5.86 12.49 30.19
CA ARG A 13 5.04 13.60 29.73
C ARG A 13 5.45 14.08 28.33
N ALA A 14 6.75 14.18 28.06
CA ALA A 14 7.25 14.51 26.73
C ALA A 14 6.85 13.44 25.70
N ALA A 15 6.93 12.16 26.05
CA ALA A 15 6.53 11.06 25.19
C ALA A 15 5.02 11.09 24.87
N GLU A 16 4.17 11.42 25.85
CA GLU A 16 2.73 11.61 25.62
C GLU A 16 2.44 12.76 24.64
N VAL A 17 3.13 13.89 24.81
CA VAL A 17 2.98 15.05 23.92
C VAL A 17 3.41 14.68 22.50
N LEU A 18 4.53 13.97 22.34
CA LEU A 18 5.01 13.50 21.03
C LEU A 18 4.07 12.48 20.40
N ARG A 19 3.48 11.57 21.19
CA ARG A 19 2.46 10.63 20.71
C ARG A 19 1.20 11.36 20.26
N GLY A 20 0.72 12.32 21.04
CA GLY A 20 -0.43 13.15 20.70
C GLY A 20 -0.21 13.98 19.43
N TRP A 21 0.99 14.55 19.28
CA TRP A 21 1.37 15.27 18.07
C TRP A 21 1.43 14.35 16.83
N ASN A 22 2.03 13.16 16.96
CA ASN A 22 2.06 12.17 15.88
C ASN A 22 0.66 11.68 15.51
N ALA A 23 -0.22 11.44 16.49
CA ALA A 23 -1.60 11.03 16.25
C ALA A 23 -2.37 12.11 15.46
N ARG A 24 -2.24 13.39 15.86
CA ARG A 24 -2.85 14.51 15.13
C ARG A 24 -2.29 14.65 13.72
N ARG A 25 -0.98 14.53 13.55
CA ARG A 25 -0.33 14.60 12.23
C ARG A 25 -0.81 13.47 11.32
N ARG A 26 -0.90 12.23 11.82
CA ARG A 26 -1.46 11.07 11.09
C ARG A 26 -2.92 11.27 10.74
N ASN A 27 -3.74 11.74 11.68
CA ASN A 27 -5.16 11.98 11.45
C ASN A 27 -5.39 13.10 10.43
N ALA A 28 -4.61 14.17 10.49
CA ALA A 28 -4.66 15.26 9.50
C ALA A 28 -4.17 14.82 8.12
N ALA A 29 -3.25 13.87 8.03
CA ALA A 29 -2.83 13.29 6.75
C ALA A 29 -3.94 12.39 6.16
N ARG A 30 -4.56 11.55 7.00
CA ARG A 30 -5.71 10.71 6.60
C ARG A 30 -6.92 11.52 6.16
N GLU A 31 -7.23 12.58 6.88
CA GLU A 31 -8.36 13.44 6.58
C GLU A 31 -8.15 14.25 5.29
N ARG A 32 -6.90 14.53 4.92
CA ARG A 32 -6.55 15.09 3.60
C ARG A 32 -6.75 14.06 2.49
N LEU A 33 -6.22 12.85 2.66
CA LEU A 33 -6.43 11.73 1.73
C LEU A 33 -7.93 11.44 1.51
N ARG A 34 -8.71 11.45 2.59
CA ARG A 34 -10.17 11.23 2.57
C ARG A 34 -10.94 12.35 1.88
N ARG A 35 -10.50 13.61 1.99
CA ARG A 35 -11.10 14.73 1.24
C ARG A 35 -10.78 14.64 -0.24
N ASP A 36 -9.56 14.26 -0.58
CA ASP A 36 -9.19 14.05 -1.98
C ASP A 36 -10.02 12.90 -2.56
N GLU A 37 -10.20 11.80 -1.84
CA GLU A 37 -10.92 10.59 -2.29
C GLU A 37 -12.42 10.80 -2.65
N THR A 38 -13.09 11.83 -2.11
CA THR A 38 -14.53 12.08 -2.37
C THR A 38 -14.78 12.80 -3.71
N ASP A 39 -13.74 13.42 -4.31
CA ASP A 39 -13.74 14.04 -5.64
C ASP A 39 -12.92 13.20 -6.67
N VAL A 40 -12.42 12.02 -6.27
CA VAL A 40 -11.36 11.28 -6.98
C VAL A 40 -11.85 10.33 -8.06
N GLU A 41 -13.14 9.95 -8.10
CA GLU A 41 -13.64 9.01 -9.12
C GLU A 41 -13.39 9.49 -10.57
N ASP A 42 -13.36 10.81 -10.79
CA ASP A 42 -13.09 11.45 -12.09
C ASP A 42 -11.63 11.91 -12.27
N THR A 43 -10.74 11.65 -11.31
CA THR A 43 -9.32 12.00 -11.48
C THR A 43 -8.64 11.05 -12.48
N PRO A 44 -7.76 11.55 -13.37
CA PRO A 44 -6.98 10.70 -14.26
C PRO A 44 -6.21 9.59 -13.54
N SER A 45 -5.70 9.87 -12.33
CA SER A 45 -4.98 8.89 -11.50
C SER A 45 -5.89 7.76 -11.01
N ALA A 46 -7.11 8.05 -10.57
CA ALA A 46 -8.07 7.00 -10.18
C ALA A 46 -8.54 6.17 -11.35
N THR A 47 -8.77 6.82 -12.50
CA THR A 47 -9.11 6.11 -13.74
C THR A 47 -7.96 5.21 -14.19
N PHE A 48 -6.71 5.69 -14.14
CA PHE A 48 -5.53 4.88 -14.41
C PHE A 48 -5.45 3.69 -13.45
N ARG A 49 -5.58 3.91 -12.14
CA ARG A 49 -5.56 2.84 -11.13
C ARG A 49 -6.60 1.77 -11.44
N ARG A 50 -7.85 2.17 -11.70
CA ARG A 50 -8.94 1.24 -12.04
C ARG A 50 -8.63 0.43 -13.29
N LEU A 51 -8.16 1.08 -14.36
CA LEU A 51 -7.80 0.39 -15.60
C LEU A 51 -6.62 -0.55 -15.40
N ARG A 52 -5.61 -0.14 -14.62
CA ARG A 52 -4.43 -0.97 -14.38
C ARG A 52 -4.77 -2.19 -13.55
N LEU A 53 -5.60 -2.06 -12.51
CA LEU A 53 -6.11 -3.22 -11.75
C LEU A 53 -6.83 -4.21 -12.66
N ALA A 54 -7.72 -3.73 -13.54
CA ALA A 54 -8.39 -4.59 -14.51
C ALA A 54 -7.42 -5.26 -15.52
N MET A 55 -6.33 -4.59 -15.90
CA MET A 55 -5.29 -5.20 -16.73
C MET A 55 -4.51 -6.28 -15.97
N LEU A 56 -4.19 -6.07 -14.69
CA LEU A 56 -3.51 -7.07 -13.86
C LEU A 56 -4.35 -8.36 -13.75
N ASP A 57 -5.67 -8.24 -13.60
CA ASP A 57 -6.59 -9.38 -13.64
C ASP A 57 -6.54 -10.10 -14.99
N ALA A 58 -6.58 -9.36 -16.10
CA ALA A 58 -6.48 -9.94 -17.43
C ALA A 58 -5.12 -10.64 -17.69
N GLU A 59 -4.03 -10.05 -17.22
CA GLU A 59 -2.68 -10.63 -17.31
C GLU A 59 -2.58 -11.93 -16.48
N ARG A 60 -3.17 -11.94 -15.28
CA ARG A 60 -3.25 -13.12 -14.41
C ARG A 60 -3.93 -14.29 -15.13
N GLU A 61 -5.09 -14.05 -15.71
CA GLU A 61 -5.82 -15.07 -16.49
C GLU A 61 -5.03 -15.55 -17.70
N ALA A 62 -4.33 -14.64 -18.40
CA ALA A 62 -3.49 -15.00 -19.53
C ALA A 62 -2.33 -15.93 -19.11
N PHE A 63 -1.62 -15.62 -18.03
CA PHE A 63 -0.54 -16.48 -17.55
C PHE A 63 -1.04 -17.86 -17.11
N ILE A 64 -2.19 -17.93 -16.45
CA ILE A 64 -2.82 -19.21 -16.07
C ILE A 64 -3.13 -20.02 -17.33
N ALA A 65 -3.72 -19.40 -18.36
CA ALA A 65 -4.04 -20.08 -19.60
C ALA A 65 -2.80 -20.60 -20.35
N GLU A 66 -1.71 -19.83 -20.36
CA GLU A 66 -0.43 -20.28 -20.95
C GLU A 66 0.18 -21.45 -20.17
N ARG A 67 0.05 -21.48 -18.84
CA ARG A 67 0.46 -22.63 -18.01
C ARG A 67 -0.40 -23.85 -18.28
N ASP A 68 -1.73 -23.68 -18.38
CA ASP A 68 -2.66 -24.77 -18.71
C ASP A 68 -2.38 -25.37 -20.09
N ARG A 69 -1.89 -24.56 -21.05
CA ARG A 69 -1.43 -25.02 -22.38
C ARG A 69 -0.03 -25.65 -22.35
N GLY A 70 0.69 -25.56 -21.24
CA GLY A 70 2.06 -26.05 -21.09
C GLY A 70 3.12 -25.19 -21.76
N HIS A 71 2.81 -23.93 -22.08
CA HIS A 71 3.78 -23.00 -22.69
C HIS A 71 4.73 -22.39 -21.66
N ILE A 72 4.31 -22.30 -20.39
CA ILE A 72 5.14 -21.89 -19.26
C ILE A 72 5.05 -22.92 -18.13
N ASP A 73 6.13 -23.06 -17.37
CA ASP A 73 6.15 -23.91 -16.18
C ASP A 73 5.62 -23.19 -14.93
N ASP A 74 5.37 -23.97 -13.88
CA ASP A 74 4.84 -23.51 -12.59
C ASP A 74 5.77 -22.51 -11.88
N GLN A 75 7.09 -22.61 -12.05
CA GLN A 75 8.01 -21.68 -11.41
C GLN A 75 7.94 -20.31 -12.09
N VAL A 76 7.86 -20.29 -13.42
CA VAL A 76 7.65 -19.07 -14.22
C VAL A 76 6.31 -18.45 -13.90
N LEU A 77 5.22 -19.24 -13.84
CA LEU A 77 3.90 -18.75 -13.44
C LEU A 77 3.95 -18.12 -12.04
N ARG A 78 4.57 -18.78 -11.06
CA ARG A 78 4.66 -18.27 -9.69
C ARG A 78 5.43 -16.94 -9.62
N ALA A 79 6.52 -16.81 -10.38
CA ALA A 79 7.28 -15.57 -10.44
C ALA A 79 6.47 -14.44 -11.11
N ALA A 80 5.76 -14.74 -12.20
CA ALA A 80 4.89 -13.77 -12.88
C ALA A 80 3.77 -13.28 -11.97
N LEU A 81 3.03 -14.21 -11.33
CA LEU A 81 1.95 -13.87 -10.41
C LEU A 81 2.44 -13.06 -9.20
N HIS A 82 3.61 -13.40 -8.65
CA HIS A 82 4.19 -12.62 -7.57
C HIS A 82 4.49 -11.17 -8.00
N GLY A 83 4.96 -10.96 -9.23
CA GLY A 83 5.14 -9.62 -9.79
C GLY A 83 3.84 -8.83 -9.88
N LEU A 84 2.75 -9.47 -10.36
CA LEU A 84 1.42 -8.85 -10.42
C LEU A 84 0.91 -8.48 -9.02
N ASP A 85 1.07 -9.37 -8.04
CA ASP A 85 0.62 -9.13 -6.67
C ASP A 85 1.36 -7.96 -6.01
N LEU A 86 2.66 -7.81 -6.28
CA LEU A 86 3.44 -6.67 -5.80
C LEU A 86 2.97 -5.36 -6.43
N GLU A 87 2.70 -5.35 -7.73
CA GLU A 87 2.18 -4.17 -8.42
C GLU A 87 0.79 -3.78 -7.90
N GLU A 88 -0.11 -4.75 -7.75
CA GLU A 88 -1.44 -4.55 -7.17
C GLU A 88 -1.35 -3.96 -5.75
N ALA A 89 -0.45 -4.48 -4.92
CA ALA A 89 -0.23 -3.95 -3.58
C ALA A 89 0.26 -2.49 -3.60
N THR A 90 1.08 -2.10 -4.58
CA THR A 90 1.49 -0.69 -4.72
C THR A 90 0.34 0.21 -5.14
N LEU A 91 -0.53 -0.25 -6.05
CA LEU A 91 -1.69 0.51 -6.53
C LEU A 91 -2.77 0.69 -5.46
N ASN A 92 -2.89 -0.26 -4.53
CA ASN A 92 -3.85 -0.21 -3.43
C ASN A 92 -3.33 0.54 -2.18
N LEU A 93 -2.04 0.88 -2.14
CA LEU A 93 -1.46 1.68 -1.05
C LEU A 93 -1.72 3.18 -1.22
N ASP A 94 -1.95 3.63 -2.46
CA ASP A 94 -2.16 5.01 -2.90
C ASP A 94 -3.64 5.46 -2.85
#